data_AF-Q17919-F1
#
_entry.id   AF-Q17919-F1
#
_cell.length_a   1.000
_cell.length_b   1.000
_cell.length_c   1.000
_cell.angle_alpha   90.00
_cell.angle_beta   90.00
_cell.angle_gamma   90.00
#
_symmetry.space_group_name_H-M   'P 1'
#
loop_
_entity.id
_entity.type
_entity.pdbx_description
1 polymer ?
#
loop_
_entity_poly.entity_id
_entity_poly.type
_entity_poly.pdbx_seq_one_letter_code
_entity_poly.pdbx_strand_id
1 'polypeptide(L)'
;MGTAQQCSPSDAYFFGEAYTTFNNRMHVTMAARIILAVELILLFITVVIVPLTIGFFDTISLFQILVTGSIWIMAMIALNRHRHTLLWPIIILKISEIILGVFLIVIAALLAVVRRRVLLRLMQWRITTIDHSNQGIHIIGLLLFMLLQIVYNTIAVQTLWDVFEYLRQRTIFMYNQERSQVHQYFL
;
A
#
# COMPACT_ATOMS: atom_id res chain seq x y z
N MET A 1 -22.86 -35.46 20.29
CA MET A 1 -23.25 -34.68 19.10
C MET A 1 -22.80 -33.26 19.33
N GLY A 2 -21.64 -32.87 18.80
CA GLY A 2 -21.14 -31.50 18.94
C GLY A 2 -22.03 -30.58 18.10
N THR A 3 -22.87 -29.78 18.77
CA THR A 3 -23.40 -28.59 18.12
C THR A 3 -22.19 -27.72 17.83
N ALA A 4 -21.77 -27.68 16.56
CA ALA A 4 -20.93 -26.60 16.08
C ALA A 4 -21.61 -25.32 16.57
N GLN A 5 -21.00 -24.65 17.55
CA GLN A 5 -21.46 -23.34 18.02
C GLN A 5 -21.44 -22.47 16.77
N GLN A 6 -22.61 -22.34 16.13
CA GLN A 6 -22.83 -21.44 15.03
C GLN A 6 -22.33 -20.09 15.53
N CYS A 7 -21.37 -19.49 14.80
CA CYS A 7 -20.97 -18.11 15.05
C CYS A 7 -22.24 -17.34 15.35
N SER A 8 -22.34 -16.76 16.55
CA SER A 8 -23.52 -16.00 16.87
C SER A 8 -23.62 -14.90 15.80
N PRO A 9 -24.80 -14.63 15.22
CA PRO A 9 -24.92 -13.55 14.25
C PRO A 9 -24.33 -12.25 14.82
N SER A 10 -24.40 -12.01 16.13
CA SER A 10 -23.72 -10.91 16.83
C SER A 10 -22.22 -10.84 16.59
N ASP A 11 -21.48 -11.96 16.53
CA ASP A 11 -20.03 -11.94 16.28
C ASP A 11 -19.71 -11.62 14.82
N ALA A 12 -20.50 -12.16 13.88
CA ALA A 12 -20.38 -11.80 12.47
C ALA A 12 -20.75 -10.32 12.23
N TYR A 13 -21.76 -9.82 12.94
CA TYR A 13 -22.11 -8.40 12.96
C TYR A 13 -20.99 -7.54 13.55
N PHE A 14 -20.35 -8.00 14.64
CA PHE A 14 -19.26 -7.27 15.29
C PHE A 14 -18.06 -7.07 14.34
N PHE A 15 -17.69 -8.10 13.57
CA PHE A 15 -16.60 -7.99 12.60
C PHE A 15 -17.01 -7.27 11.30
N GLY A 16 -18.28 -7.34 10.90
CA GLY A 16 -18.75 -6.77 9.64
C GLY A 16 -18.86 -5.24 9.66
N GLU A 17 -19.42 -4.67 10.73
CA GLU A 17 -19.70 -3.22 10.79
C GLU A 17 -18.56 -2.41 11.41
N ALA A 18 -17.83 -2.94 12.38
CA ALA A 18 -16.76 -2.17 13.04
C ALA A 18 -15.53 -1.96 12.15
N TYR A 19 -15.35 -2.78 11.10
CA TYR A 19 -14.16 -2.83 10.25
C TYR A 19 -14.42 -2.35 8.83
N THR A 20 -14.91 -1.12 8.74
CA THR A 20 -15.18 -0.46 7.47
C THR A 20 -14.42 0.86 7.38
N THR A 21 -13.64 1.08 6.31
CA THR A 21 -12.74 2.25 6.19
C THR A 21 -13.39 3.47 5.52
N PHE A 22 -14.15 3.26 4.44
CA PHE A 22 -14.70 4.36 3.64
C PHE A 22 -16.15 4.65 3.99
N ASN A 23 -16.39 5.62 4.87
CA ASN A 23 -17.73 6.07 5.28
C ASN A 23 -18.66 4.91 5.72
N ASN A 24 -18.09 3.93 6.41
CA ASN A 24 -18.73 2.67 6.79
C ASN A 24 -19.32 1.83 5.65
N ARG A 25 -18.92 2.06 4.39
CA ARG A 25 -19.44 1.34 3.22
C ARG A 25 -18.56 0.20 2.75
N MET A 26 -17.25 0.32 2.95
CA MET A 26 -16.29 -0.61 2.39
C MET A 26 -15.56 -1.36 3.49
N HIS A 27 -15.74 -2.68 3.52
CA HIS A 27 -15.02 -3.55 4.44
C HIS A 27 -13.51 -3.45 4.20
N VAL A 28 -12.74 -3.39 5.29
CA VAL A 28 -11.29 -3.17 5.28
C VAL A 28 -10.55 -4.14 4.34
N THR A 29 -10.95 -5.40 4.29
CA THR A 29 -10.29 -6.40 3.43
C THR A 29 -10.50 -6.13 1.94
N MET A 30 -11.67 -5.61 1.56
CA MET A 30 -11.93 -5.24 0.18
C MET A 30 -11.14 -3.98 -0.19
N ALA A 31 -11.05 -3.02 0.73
CA ALA A 31 -10.23 -1.82 0.55
C ALA A 31 -8.75 -2.18 0.32
N ALA A 32 -8.18 -3.08 1.14
CA ALA A 32 -6.81 -3.56 0.92
C ALA A 32 -6.62 -4.30 -0.41
N ARG A 33 -7.61 -5.08 -0.88
CA ARG A 33 -7.54 -5.72 -2.21
C ARG A 33 -7.50 -4.69 -3.33
N ILE A 34 -8.29 -3.61 -3.24
CA ILE A 34 -8.25 -2.52 -4.22
C ILE A 34 -6.88 -1.85 -4.19
N ILE A 35 -6.35 -1.54 -3.01
CA ILE A 35 -5.04 -0.91 -2.86
C ILE A 35 -3.94 -1.80 -3.47
N LEU A 36 -3.93 -3.09 -3.15
CA LEU A 36 -3.00 -4.03 -3.77
C LEU A 36 -3.15 -4.11 -5.30
N ALA A 37 -4.38 -4.04 -5.83
CA ALA A 37 -4.59 -4.00 -7.28
C ALA A 37 -4.04 -2.71 -7.90
N VAL A 38 -4.26 -1.56 -7.27
CA VAL A 38 -3.71 -0.27 -7.72
C VAL A 38 -2.18 -0.30 -7.67
N GLU A 39 -1.58 -0.84 -6.60
CA GLU A 39 -0.13 -1.03 -6.50
C GLU A 39 0.43 -1.88 -7.63
N LEU A 40 -0.23 -2.99 -7.96
CA LEU A 40 0.20 -3.86 -9.05
C LEU A 40 0.16 -3.12 -10.39
N ILE A 41 -0.89 -2.34 -10.64
CA ILE A 41 -1.03 -1.53 -11.85
C ILE A 41 0.08 -0.46 -11.91
N LEU A 42 0.33 0.24 -10.81
CA LEU A 42 1.40 1.25 -10.73
C LEU A 42 2.78 0.62 -10.96
N LEU A 43 3.06 -0.54 -10.35
CA LEU A 43 4.30 -1.28 -10.56
C LEU A 43 4.46 -1.70 -12.03
N PHE A 44 3.40 -2.22 -12.64
CA PHE A 44 3.41 -2.64 -14.04
C PHE A 44 3.67 -1.46 -14.98
N ILE A 45 2.99 -0.32 -14.77
CA ILE A 45 3.21 0.89 -15.58
C ILE A 45 4.65 1.40 -15.41
N THR A 46 5.11 1.54 -14.17
CA THR A 46 6.38 2.21 -13.87
C THR A 46 7.62 1.37 -14.17
N VAL A 47 7.55 0.04 -14.05
CA VAL A 47 8.71 -0.84 -14.20
C VAL A 47 8.67 -1.69 -15.47
N VAL A 48 7.49 -1.93 -16.05
CA VAL A 48 7.37 -2.67 -17.32
C VAL A 48 7.13 -1.72 -18.48
N ILE A 49 6.03 -0.97 -18.47
CA ILE A 49 5.63 -0.15 -19.62
C ILE A 49 6.63 0.98 -19.87
N VAL A 50 6.93 1.80 -18.84
CA VAL A 50 7.82 2.96 -19.01
C VAL A 50 9.23 2.52 -19.46
N PRO A 51 9.93 1.58 -18.82
CA PRO A 51 11.26 1.18 -19.25
C PRO A 51 11.29 0.52 -20.63
N LEU A 52 10.29 -0.29 -20.99
CA LEU A 52 10.19 -0.89 -22.33
C LEU A 52 9.97 0.16 -23.43
N THR A 53 9.18 1.20 -23.15
CA THR A 53 8.96 2.29 -24.12
C THR A 53 10.18 3.19 -24.31
N ILE A 54 11.02 3.34 -23.27
CA ILE A 54 12.24 4.17 -23.34
C ILE A 54 13.48 3.32 -23.71
N GLY A 55 13.40 1.99 -23.65
CA GLY A 55 14.50 1.07 -23.99
C GLY A 55 15.54 0.85 -22.88
N PHE A 56 15.20 1.13 -21.61
CA PHE A 56 16.10 1.03 -20.46
C PHE A 56 15.64 -0.05 -19.46
N PHE A 57 15.41 -1.28 -19.92
CA PHE A 57 15.16 -2.39 -19.01
C PHE A 57 16.49 -2.92 -18.47
N ASP A 58 16.90 -2.43 -17.30
CA ASP A 58 18.17 -2.78 -16.66
C ASP A 58 17.98 -3.82 -15.54
N THR A 59 19.07 -4.43 -15.09
CA THR A 59 19.13 -5.41 -13.99
C THR A 59 18.49 -4.86 -12.71
N ILE A 60 18.63 -3.55 -12.46
CA ILE A 60 18.02 -2.86 -11.32
C ILE A 60 16.48 -2.92 -11.40
N SER A 61 15.90 -2.71 -12.58
CA SER A 61 14.45 -2.78 -12.80
C SER A 61 13.94 -4.20 -12.56
N LEU A 62 14.67 -5.22 -13.03
CA LEU A 62 14.32 -6.62 -12.79
C LEU A 62 14.38 -6.96 -11.30
N PHE A 63 15.41 -6.51 -10.58
CA PHE A 63 15.51 -6.69 -9.13
C PHE A 63 14.35 -6.01 -8.41
N GLN A 64 13.99 -4.79 -8.80
CA GLN A 64 12.85 -4.08 -8.23
C GLN A 64 11.54 -4.85 -8.44
N ILE A 65 11.28 -5.40 -9.63
CA ILE A 65 10.09 -6.24 -9.90
C ILE A 65 10.08 -7.46 -8.98
N LEU A 66 11.21 -8.14 -8.82
CA LEU A 66 11.30 -9.34 -7.98
C LEU A 66 11.02 -9.01 -6.51
N VAL A 67 11.65 -7.97 -5.96
CA VAL A 67 11.46 -7.59 -4.55
C VAL A 67 10.04 -7.10 -4.31
N THR A 68 9.56 -6.12 -5.06
CA THR A 68 8.21 -5.57 -4.88
C THR A 68 7.12 -6.59 -5.18
N GLY A 69 7.30 -7.42 -6.23
CA GLY A 69 6.42 -8.53 -6.56
C GLY A 69 6.36 -9.57 -5.45
N SER A 70 7.49 -9.91 -4.83
CA SER A 70 7.50 -10.85 -3.70
C SER A 70 6.74 -10.32 -2.48
N ILE A 71 6.91 -9.04 -2.14
CA ILE A 71 6.18 -8.36 -1.05
C ILE A 71 4.68 -8.33 -1.37
N TRP A 72 4.32 -8.06 -2.62
CA TRP A 72 2.93 -8.06 -3.08
C TRP A 72 2.29 -9.46 -2.97
N ILE A 73 3.01 -10.51 -3.39
CA ILE A 73 2.55 -11.90 -3.25
C ILE A 73 2.35 -12.25 -1.77
N MET A 74 3.29 -11.86 -0.90
CA MET A 74 3.13 -12.05 0.55
C MET A 74 1.87 -11.36 1.08
N ALA A 75 1.59 -10.13 0.67
CA ALA A 75 0.39 -9.40 1.08
C ALA A 75 -0.89 -10.08 0.56
N MET A 76 -0.90 -10.58 -0.67
CA MET A 76 -2.04 -11.34 -1.21
C MET A 76 -2.26 -12.66 -0.46
N ILE A 77 -1.18 -13.38 -0.14
CA ILE A 77 -1.26 -14.58 0.70
C ILE A 77 -1.77 -14.22 2.10
N ALA A 78 -1.34 -13.10 2.67
CA ALA A 78 -1.79 -12.61 3.98
C ALA A 78 -3.31 -12.42 4.01
N LEU A 79 -3.86 -11.77 2.97
CA LEU A 79 -5.30 -11.53 2.85
C LEU A 79 -6.09 -12.83 2.60
N ASN A 80 -5.57 -13.73 1.77
CA ASN A 80 -6.25 -14.97 1.40
C ASN A 80 -6.20 -16.03 2.52
N ARG A 81 -5.10 -16.10 3.27
CA ARG A 81 -4.93 -17.04 4.39
C ARG A 81 -5.20 -16.42 5.77
N HIS A 82 -5.70 -15.18 5.80
CA HIS A 82 -5.99 -14.45 7.04
C HIS A 82 -4.81 -14.37 8.03
N ARG A 83 -3.56 -14.29 7.51
CA ARG A 83 -2.34 -14.23 8.32
C ARG A 83 -1.82 -12.80 8.40
N HIS A 84 -2.14 -12.11 9.49
CA HIS A 84 -1.75 -10.71 9.70
C HIS A 84 -0.23 -10.47 9.64
N THR A 85 0.60 -11.43 10.08
CA THR A 85 2.07 -11.29 10.10
C THR A 85 2.69 -11.05 8.73
N LEU A 86 2.08 -11.53 7.65
CA LEU A 86 2.58 -11.38 6.29
C LEU A 86 2.27 -9.99 5.66
N LEU A 87 1.50 -9.14 6.35
CA LEU A 87 1.27 -7.75 5.93
C LEU A 87 2.40 -6.80 6.36
N TRP A 88 3.26 -7.20 7.29
CA TRP A 88 4.33 -6.32 7.78
C TRP A 88 5.27 -5.81 6.70
N PRO A 89 5.79 -6.64 5.77
CA PRO A 89 6.70 -6.17 4.74
C PRO A 89 6.10 -5.06 3.86
N ILE A 90 4.82 -5.15 3.51
CA ILE A 90 4.17 -4.14 2.68
C ILE A 90 3.89 -2.85 3.45
N ILE A 91 3.53 -2.94 4.74
CA ILE A 91 3.34 -1.76 5.60
C ILE A 91 4.67 -1.01 5.74
N ILE A 92 5.77 -1.72 6.01
CA ILE A 92 7.11 -1.13 6.13
C ILE A 92 7.54 -0.49 4.80
N LEU A 93 7.33 -1.18 3.68
CA LEU A 93 7.60 -0.65 2.35
C LEU A 93 6.86 0.68 2.13
N LYS A 94 5.56 0.74 2.45
CA LYS A 94 4.77 1.95 2.26
C LYS A 94 5.15 3.10 3.18
N ILE A 95 5.48 2.82 4.44
CA ILE A 95 6.05 3.84 5.34
C ILE A 95 7.38 4.37 4.79
N SER A 96 8.24 3.50 4.26
CA SER A 96 9.51 3.91 3.66
C SER A 96 9.32 4.79 2.42
N GLU A 97 8.31 4.51 1.59
CA GLU A 97 7.95 5.35 0.45
C GLU A 97 7.43 6.73 0.88
N ILE A 98 6.67 6.82 1.97
CA ILE A 98 6.21 8.11 2.53
C ILE A 98 7.42 8.93 2.98
N ILE A 99 8.31 8.33 3.77
CA ILE A 99 9.52 8.99 4.27
C ILE A 99 10.38 9.49 3.09
N LEU A 100 10.64 8.62 2.10
CA LEU A 100 11.36 8.98 0.89
C LEU A 100 10.66 10.12 0.13
N GLY A 101 9.34 10.06 -0.01
CA GLY A 101 8.53 11.09 -0.66
C GLY A 101 8.65 12.45 0.03
N VAL A 102 8.60 12.49 1.36
CA VAL A 102 8.79 13.72 2.15
C VAL A 102 10.19 14.29 1.91
N PHE A 103 11.24 13.47 1.98
CA PHE A 103 12.60 13.91 1.68
C PHE A 103 12.75 14.43 0.26
N LEU A 104 12.13 13.78 -0.73
CA LEU A 104 12.13 14.23 -2.12
C LEU A 104 11.44 15.59 -2.29
N ILE A 105 10.32 15.84 -1.61
CA ILE A 105 9.67 17.16 -1.61
C ILE A 105 10.59 18.22 -1.02
N VAL A 106 11.23 17.95 0.13
CA VAL A 106 12.15 18.90 0.77
C VAL A 106 13.32 19.22 -0.15
N ILE A 107 13.96 18.20 -0.75
CA ILE A 107 15.07 18.37 -1.68
C ILE A 107 14.61 19.15 -2.93
N ALA A 108 13.45 18.81 -3.49
CA ALA A 108 12.90 19.50 -4.65
C ALA A 108 12.59 20.97 -4.34
N ALA A 109 12.02 21.27 -3.17
CA ALA A 109 11.75 22.63 -2.72
C ALA A 109 13.04 23.44 -2.53
N LEU A 110 14.06 22.86 -1.88
CA LEU A 110 15.37 23.49 -1.71
C LEU A 110 16.04 23.75 -3.07
N LEU A 111 16.01 22.79 -3.99
CA LEU A 111 16.56 22.97 -5.35
C LEU A 111 15.78 24.02 -6.15
N ALA A 112 14.46 24.13 -5.97
CA ALA A 112 13.65 25.15 -6.62
C ALA A 112 13.97 26.58 -6.13
N VAL A 113 14.47 26.72 -4.89
CA VAL A 113 14.91 28.01 -4.34
C VAL A 113 16.35 28.32 -4.76
N VAL A 114 17.29 27.38 -4.60
CA VAL A 114 18.73 27.65 -4.74
C VAL A 114 19.23 27.50 -6.19
N ARG A 115 18.78 26.46 -6.92
CA ARG A 115 19.29 26.14 -8.27
C ARG A 115 18.21 25.55 -9.18
N ARG A 116 17.23 26.38 -9.58
CA ARG A 116 16.14 25.98 -10.51
C ARG A 116 16.61 25.22 -11.74
N ARG A 117 17.75 25.60 -12.32
CA ARG A 117 18.33 24.92 -13.51
C ARG A 117 18.71 23.46 -13.25
N VAL A 118 19.16 23.11 -12.04
CA VAL A 118 19.52 21.72 -11.69
C VAL A 118 18.27 20.87 -11.58
N LEU A 119 17.22 21.40 -10.94
CA LEU A 119 15.93 20.72 -10.84
C LEU A 119 15.35 20.45 -12.24
N LEU A 120 15.42 21.43 -13.15
CA LEU A 120 14.95 21.26 -14.52
C LEU A 120 15.75 20.23 -15.32
N ARG A 121 17.07 20.17 -15.12
CA ARG A 121 17.91 19.15 -15.78
C ARG A 121 17.55 17.75 -15.28
N LEU A 122 17.26 17.59 -13.98
CA LEU A 122 16.72 16.35 -13.42
C LEU A 122 15.34 16.00 -13.99
N MET A 123 14.46 16.99 -14.15
CA MET A 123 13.14 16.79 -14.75
C MET A 123 13.23 16.43 -16.24
N GLN A 124 14.10 17.10 -17.00
CA GLN A 124 14.36 16.81 -18.42
C GLN A 124 14.95 15.42 -18.63
N TRP A 125 15.77 14.95 -17.69
CA TRP A 125 16.28 13.58 -17.71
C TRP A 125 15.14 12.55 -17.62
N ARG A 126 14.04 12.87 -16.92
CA ARG A 126 12.89 11.98 -16.76
C ARG A 126 11.77 12.22 -17.79
N ILE A 127 11.63 13.45 -18.28
CA ILE A 127 10.58 13.88 -19.22
C ILE A 127 11.28 14.74 -20.28
N THR A 128 11.65 14.11 -21.39
CA THR A 128 12.39 14.74 -22.50
C THR A 128 11.62 15.89 -23.17
N THR A 129 10.31 15.99 -22.94
CA THR A 129 9.38 16.97 -23.54
C THR A 129 9.17 18.25 -22.73
N ILE A 130 9.96 18.53 -21.69
CA ILE A 130 9.77 19.74 -20.88
C ILE A 130 10.31 20.97 -21.61
N ASP A 131 9.39 21.79 -22.11
CA ASP A 131 9.67 23.08 -22.72
C ASP A 131 10.14 24.11 -21.68
N HIS A 132 11.18 24.87 -22.02
CA HIS A 132 11.77 25.86 -21.12
C HIS A 132 10.87 27.07 -20.84
N SER A 133 9.82 27.31 -21.63
CA SER A 133 8.91 28.44 -21.45
C SER A 133 8.05 28.32 -20.18
N ASN A 134 7.68 27.09 -19.78
CA ASN A 134 6.71 26.83 -18.71
C ASN A 134 7.32 26.11 -17.49
N GLN A 135 8.59 26.34 -17.20
CA GLN A 135 9.34 25.70 -16.11
C GLN A 135 8.62 25.74 -14.75
N GLY A 136 8.02 26.88 -14.40
CA GLY A 136 7.32 27.05 -13.13
C GLY A 136 6.12 26.10 -12.99
N ILE A 137 5.34 25.93 -14.07
CA ILE A 137 4.17 25.04 -14.09
C ILE A 137 4.61 23.59 -13.93
N HIS A 138 5.69 23.18 -14.59
CA HIS A 138 6.23 21.83 -14.44
C HIS A 138 6.69 21.54 -13.01
N ILE A 139 7.40 22.48 -12.36
CA ILE A 139 7.84 22.32 -10.96
C ILE A 139 6.63 22.20 -10.03
N ILE A 140 5.61 23.05 -10.19
CA ILE A 140 4.37 22.99 -9.40
C ILE A 140 3.66 21.66 -9.64
N GLY A 141 3.54 21.21 -10.89
CA GLY A 141 2.92 19.93 -11.24
C GLY A 141 3.67 18.74 -10.63
N LEU A 142 5.00 18.77 -10.60
CA LEU A 142 5.82 17.74 -9.95
C LEU A 142 5.60 17.72 -8.42
N LEU A 143 5.59 18.89 -7.77
CA LEU A 143 5.31 19.00 -6.34
C LEU A 143 3.91 18.50 -6.00
N LEU A 144 2.90 18.85 -6.81
CA LEU A 144 1.52 18.37 -6.65
C LEU A 144 1.46 16.85 -6.80
N PHE A 145 2.11 16.29 -7.81
CA PHE A 145 2.16 14.84 -8.02
C PHE A 145 2.82 14.11 -6.85
N MET A 146 3.95 14.62 -6.34
CA MET A 146 4.61 14.05 -5.16
C MET A 146 3.72 14.13 -3.91
N LEU A 147 2.99 15.24 -3.72
CA LEU A 147 2.05 15.39 -2.62
C LEU A 147 0.91 14.36 -2.72
N LEU A 148 0.32 14.21 -3.90
CA LEU A 148 -0.73 13.20 -4.15
C LEU A 148 -0.24 11.78 -3.89
N GLN A 149 1.01 11.47 -4.26
CA GLN A 149 1.63 10.17 -3.98
C GLN A 149 1.77 9.92 -2.48
N ILE A 150 2.15 10.93 -1.69
CA ILE A 150 2.24 10.83 -0.23
C ILE A 150 0.86 10.61 0.38
N VAL A 151 -0.15 11.37 -0.05
CA VAL A 151 -1.54 11.21 0.42
C VAL A 151 -2.03 9.80 0.13
N TYR A 152 -1.84 9.32 -1.10
CA TYR A 152 -2.21 7.96 -1.50
C TYR A 152 -1.50 6.91 -0.64
N ASN A 153 -0.18 7.01 -0.46
CA ASN A 153 0.58 6.06 0.36
C ASN A 153 0.15 6.11 1.83
N THR A 154 -0.27 7.27 2.35
CA THR A 154 -0.79 7.41 3.72
C THR A 154 -2.12 6.68 3.87
N ILE A 155 -3.03 6.84 2.90
CA ILE A 155 -4.30 6.08 2.85
C ILE A 155 -4.02 4.58 2.74
N ALA A 156 -3.02 4.18 1.95
CA ALA A 156 -2.60 2.80 1.82
C ALA A 156 -2.09 2.21 3.15
N VAL A 157 -1.20 2.91 3.85
CA VAL A 157 -0.71 2.49 5.18
C VAL A 157 -1.87 2.38 6.17
N GLN A 158 -2.74 3.37 6.25
CA GLN A 158 -3.89 3.36 7.15
C GLN A 158 -4.79 2.14 6.88
N THR A 159 -5.15 1.92 5.63
CA THR A 159 -6.01 0.78 5.24
C THR A 159 -5.34 -0.57 5.54
N LEU A 160 -4.05 -0.70 5.25
CA LEU A 160 -3.29 -1.93 5.54
C LEU A 160 -3.18 -2.17 7.06
N TRP A 161 -3.05 -1.10 7.84
CA TRP A 161 -3.03 -1.15 9.30
C TRP A 161 -4.38 -1.58 9.87
N ASP A 162 -5.49 -1.02 9.36
CA ASP A 162 -6.84 -1.41 9.77
C ASP A 162 -7.12 -2.88 9.44
N VAL A 163 -6.64 -3.37 8.29
CA VAL A 163 -6.73 -4.79 7.94
C VAL A 163 -5.83 -5.65 8.83
N PHE A 164 -4.63 -5.18 9.16
CA PHE A 164 -3.75 -5.89 10.08
C PHE A 164 -4.44 -6.08 11.43
N GLU A 165 -5.05 -5.03 11.97
CA GLU A 165 -5.78 -5.06 13.23
C GLU A 165 -7.00 -5.99 13.15
N TYR A 166 -7.78 -5.88 12.08
CA TYR A 166 -8.90 -6.77 11.81
C TYR A 166 -8.49 -8.25 11.80
N LEU A 167 -7.44 -8.59 11.05
CA LEU A 167 -6.95 -9.97 10.97
C LEU A 167 -6.39 -10.45 12.31
N ARG A 168 -5.74 -9.57 13.07
CA ARG A 168 -5.23 -9.87 14.42
C ARG A 168 -6.39 -10.19 15.37
N GLN A 169 -7.41 -9.34 15.43
CA GLN A 169 -8.56 -9.55 16.30
C GLN A 169 -9.37 -10.78 15.89
N ARG A 170 -9.55 -11.02 14.59
CA ARG A 170 -10.17 -12.25 14.10
C ARG A 170 -9.38 -13.49 14.52
N THR A 171 -8.05 -13.44 14.49
CA THR A 171 -7.20 -14.56 14.94
C THR A 171 -7.39 -14.82 16.44
N ILE A 172 -7.40 -13.77 17.26
CA ILE A 172 -7.62 -13.87 18.71
C ILE A 172 -9.02 -14.43 19.01
N PHE A 173 -10.04 -13.96 18.28
CA PHE A 173 -11.41 -14.44 18.45
C PHE A 173 -11.53 -15.94 18.12
N MET A 174 -10.99 -16.37 16.97
CA MET A 174 -10.99 -17.79 16.59
C MET A 174 -10.26 -18.65 17.63
N TYR A 175 -9.10 -18.20 18.12
CA TYR A 175 -8.37 -18.89 19.17
C TYR A 175 -9.17 -19.03 20.48
N ASN A 176 -9.86 -17.97 20.91
CA ASN A 176 -10.70 -18.01 22.10
C ASN A 176 -11.91 -18.94 21.92
N GLN A 177 -12.49 -18.99 20.71
CA GLN A 177 -13.59 -19.88 20.37
C GLN A 177 -13.16 -21.35 20.34
N GLU A 178 -11.99 -21.67 19.79
CA GLU A 178 -11.43 -23.02 19.86
C GLU A 178 -11.16 -23.45 21.30
N ARG A 179 -10.62 -22.55 22.13
CA ARG A 179 -10.35 -22.82 23.55
C ARG A 179 -11.63 -23.08 24.35
N SER A 180 -12.70 -22.33 24.11
CA SER A 180 -13.97 -22.52 24.81
C SER A 180 -14.62 -23.86 24.43
N GLN A 181 -14.53 -24.26 23.16
CA GLN A 181 -14.99 -25.58 22.72
C GLN A 181 -14.22 -26.71 23.40
N VAL A 182 -12.90 -26.61 23.49
CA VAL A 182 -12.08 -27.62 24.19
C VAL A 182 -12.46 -27.71 25.67
N HIS A 183 -12.67 -26.59 26.36
CA HIS A 183 -13.12 -26.63 27.77
C HIS A 183 -14.50 -27.27 27.94
N GLN A 184 -15.42 -27.07 26.98
CA GLN A 184 -16.73 -27.74 27.00
C GLN A 184 -16.63 -29.25 26.78
N TYR A 185 -15.59 -29.77 26.12
CA TYR A 185 -15.37 -31.21 25.99
C TYR A 185 -14.84 -31.88 27.27
N PHE A 186 -14.26 -31.10 28.20
CA PHE A 186 -13.69 -31.62 29.46
C PHE A 186 -14.61 -31.46 30.67
N LEU A 187 -15.72 -30.71 30.55
CA LEU A 187 -16.77 -30.56 31.58
C LEU A 187 -17.92 -31.52 31.30
#